data_AF-B4HVG1-F1
#
_entry.id   AF-B4HVG1-F1
#
_cell.length_a   1.000
_cell.length_b   1.000
_cell.length_c   1.000
_cell.angle_alpha   90.00
_cell.angle_beta   90.00
_cell.angle_gamma   90.00
#
_symmetry.space_group_name_H-M   'P 1'
#
loop_
_entity.id
_entity.type
_entity.pdbx_description
1 polymer ?
#
loop_
_entity_poly.entity_id
_entity_poly.type
_entity_poly.pdbx_seq_one_letter_code
_entity_poly.pdbx_strand_id
1 'polypeptide(L)'
;MSIDIVMQLLYGTALLTTIIVAPLATLDLDVDEKDQRTAKARYLEVMFYAAVSLVLTAMALMHSLVTSPRWRKQNSVKILLAMLPWMLVCCIHFLMNVMLQLKAIFNVATETRQKTLIYALGFYCAIFGLALEQMLHWNVVFHLMTDGVITSISNSQLPLVIF
;
A
#
# COMPACT_ATOMS: atom_id res chain seq x y z
N MET A 1 -5.89 -11.19 -16.21
CA MET A 1 -6.84 -10.76 -15.17
C MET A 1 -6.45 -11.30 -13.80
N SER A 2 -6.37 -12.62 -13.56
CA SER A 2 -6.03 -13.14 -12.22
C SER A 2 -4.58 -12.89 -11.81
N ILE A 3 -3.61 -13.01 -12.74
CA ILE A 3 -2.17 -12.80 -12.44
C ILE A 3 -1.89 -11.32 -12.10
N ASP A 4 -2.52 -10.39 -12.82
CA ASP A 4 -2.34 -8.95 -12.62
C ASP A 4 -2.80 -8.50 -11.23
N ILE A 5 -3.92 -9.06 -10.75
CA ILE A 5 -4.44 -8.81 -9.40
C ILE A 5 -3.49 -9.36 -8.34
N VAL A 6 -2.93 -10.56 -8.55
CA VAL A 6 -1.94 -11.15 -7.63
C VAL A 6 -0.68 -10.30 -7.57
N MET A 7 -0.19 -9.81 -8.71
CA MET A 7 0.98 -8.93 -8.74
C MET A 7 0.72 -7.60 -8.04
N GLN A 8 -0.45 -6.98 -8.24
CA GLN A 8 -0.83 -5.76 -7.52
C GLN A 8 -0.99 -5.99 -6.01
N LEU A 9 -1.51 -7.14 -5.60
CA LEU A 9 -1.63 -7.52 -4.20
C LEU A 9 -0.25 -7.65 -3.56
N LEU A 10 0.69 -8.35 -4.20
CA LEU A 10 2.05 -8.49 -3.70
C LEU A 10 2.78 -7.14 -3.66
N TYR A 11 2.63 -6.33 -4.70
CA TYR A 11 3.24 -5.00 -4.77
C TYR A 11 2.73 -4.07 -3.67
N GLY A 12 1.41 -3.93 -3.52
CA GLY A 12 0.82 -3.09 -2.47
C GLY A 12 1.15 -3.58 -1.06
N THR A 13 1.20 -4.91 -0.87
CA THR A 13 1.62 -5.50 0.40
C THR A 13 3.08 -5.20 0.71
N ALA A 14 3.98 -5.35 -0.27
CA ALA A 14 5.39 -5.06 -0.09
C ALA A 14 5.64 -3.58 0.22
N LEU A 15 4.97 -2.66 -0.49
CA LEU A 15 5.04 -1.23 -0.21
C LEU A 15 4.59 -0.90 1.21
N LEU A 16 3.40 -1.34 1.61
CA LEU A 16 2.87 -1.04 2.93
C LEU A 16 3.71 -1.65 4.05
N THR A 17 4.17 -2.89 3.86
CA THR A 17 5.07 -3.56 4.81
C THR A 17 6.37 -2.76 4.96
N THR A 18 6.96 -2.29 3.85
CA THR A 18 8.18 -1.48 3.88
C THR A 18 7.96 -0.18 4.64
N ILE A 19 6.81 0.48 4.45
CA ILE A 19 6.45 1.73 5.15
C ILE A 19 6.26 1.50 6.66
N ILE A 20 5.62 0.39 7.05
CA ILE A 20 5.39 0.05 8.46
C ILE A 20 6.69 -0.39 9.15
N VAL A 21 7.55 -1.13 8.46
CA VAL A 21 8.77 -1.75 9.04
C VAL A 21 9.98 -0.80 9.01
N ALA A 22 9.98 0.25 8.19
CA ALA A 22 11.02 1.29 8.17
C ALA A 22 11.58 1.73 9.55
N PRO A 23 10.75 1.96 10.59
CA PRO A 23 11.21 2.37 11.91
C PRO A 23 12.09 1.32 12.59
N LEU A 24 11.79 0.03 12.40
CA LEU A 24 12.60 -1.07 12.95
C LEU A 24 14.04 -1.02 12.40
N ALA A 25 14.21 -0.69 11.12
CA ALA A 25 15.52 -0.56 10.51
C ALA A 25 16.29 0.70 10.98
N THR A 26 15.61 1.80 11.26
CA THR A 26 16.26 3.02 11.80
C THR A 26 16.61 2.92 13.28
N LEU A 27 15.83 2.19 14.08
CA LEU A 27 16.15 1.93 15.49
C LEU A 27 17.34 0.96 15.65
N ASP A 28 17.58 0.08 14.68
CA ASP A 28 18.73 -0.84 14.68
C ASP A 28 20.08 -0.13 14.50
N LEU A 29 20.12 1.11 14.00
CA LEU A 29 21.35 1.91 13.96
C LEU A 29 21.77 2.46 15.33
N ASP A 30 20.94 2.33 16.37
CA ASP A 30 21.23 2.81 17.74
C ASP A 30 21.40 1.69 18.77
N VAL A 31 21.09 0.43 18.42
CA VAL A 31 21.18 -0.71 19.34
C VAL A 31 22.20 -1.71 18.80
N ASP A 32 23.47 -1.38 19.01
CA ASP A 32 24.59 -2.27 18.74
C ASP A 32 24.64 -3.44 19.75
N GLU A 33 24.97 -4.62 19.22
CA GLU A 33 25.56 -5.80 19.88
C GLU A 33 24.84 -6.66 20.95
N LYS A 34 23.57 -6.42 21.35
CA LYS A 34 22.90 -7.34 22.30
C LYS A 34 21.52 -7.81 21.84
N ASP A 35 21.48 -9.04 21.32
CA ASP A 35 20.51 -10.12 21.63
C ASP A 35 20.01 -10.90 20.41
N GLN A 36 20.54 -12.12 20.29
CA GLN A 36 20.07 -13.15 19.36
C GLN A 36 18.63 -13.63 19.69
N ARG A 37 18.13 -13.36 20.92
CA ARG A 37 16.71 -13.59 21.30
C ARG A 37 15.75 -12.57 20.69
N THR A 38 16.23 -11.37 20.35
CA THR A 38 15.41 -10.29 19.77
C THR A 38 15.09 -10.55 18.29
N ALA A 39 15.95 -11.29 17.58
CA ALA A 39 15.75 -11.62 16.16
C ALA A 39 14.47 -12.43 15.90
N LYS A 40 14.13 -13.40 16.76
CA LYS A 40 12.92 -14.22 16.61
C LYS A 40 11.65 -13.40 16.89
N ALA A 41 11.69 -12.52 17.88
CA ALA A 41 10.59 -11.61 18.18
C ALA A 41 10.36 -10.61 17.04
N ARG A 42 11.44 -10.04 16.46
CA ARG A 42 11.36 -9.14 15.30
C ARG A 42 10.84 -9.83 14.04
N TYR A 43 11.25 -11.07 13.77
CA TYR A 43 10.74 -11.83 12.64
C TYR A 43 9.22 -12.05 12.75
N LEU A 44 8.74 -12.37 13.96
CA LEU A 44 7.31 -12.47 14.25
C LEU A 44 6.58 -11.13 14.06
N GLU A 45 7.21 -10.02 14.44
CA GLU A 45 6.65 -8.68 14.28
C GLU A 45 6.55 -8.27 12.80
N VAL A 46 7.61 -8.48 12.03
CA VAL A 46 7.64 -8.24 10.58
C VAL A 46 6.62 -9.13 9.86
N MET A 47 6.52 -10.41 10.23
CA MET A 47 5.49 -11.30 9.71
C MET A 47 4.07 -10.82 10.04
N PHE A 48 3.86 -10.33 11.26
CA PHE A 48 2.57 -9.76 11.66
C PHE A 48 2.22 -8.53 10.81
N TYR A 49 3.16 -7.59 10.62
CA TYR A 49 2.94 -6.43 9.76
C TYR A 49 2.73 -6.80 8.30
N ALA A 50 3.41 -7.82 7.79
CA ALA A 50 3.19 -8.34 6.45
C ALA A 50 1.79 -8.95 6.30
N ALA A 51 1.32 -9.71 7.30
CA ALA A 51 -0.03 -10.27 7.31
C ALA A 51 -1.11 -9.17 7.38
N VAL A 52 -0.93 -8.17 8.24
CA VAL A 52 -1.81 -7.00 8.32
C VAL A 52 -1.82 -6.23 6.99
N SER A 53 -0.64 -6.02 6.40
CA SER A 53 -0.50 -5.34 5.11
C SER A 53 -1.20 -6.10 3.99
N LEU A 54 -1.12 -7.43 3.99
CA LEU A 54 -1.79 -8.29 3.02
C LEU A 54 -3.31 -8.15 3.11
N VAL A 55 -3.86 -8.21 4.33
CA VAL A 55 -5.30 -8.06 4.56
C VAL A 55 -5.79 -6.67 4.14
N LEU A 56 -5.05 -5.61 4.52
CA LEU A 56 -5.38 -4.24 4.11
C LEU A 56 -5.32 -4.08 2.59
N THR A 57 -4.31 -4.66 1.93
CA THR A 57 -4.15 -4.56 0.47
C THR A 57 -5.24 -5.34 -0.26
N ALA A 58 -5.62 -6.52 0.25
CA ALA A 58 -6.74 -7.28 -0.27
C ALA A 58 -8.07 -6.51 -0.16
N MET A 59 -8.30 -5.81 0.95
CA MET A 59 -9.46 -4.93 1.12
C MET A 59 -9.42 -3.74 0.16
N ALA A 60 -8.26 -3.12 -0.05
CA ALA A 60 -8.12 -2.02 -1.01
C ALA A 60 -8.41 -2.48 -2.45
N LEU A 61 -8.00 -3.70 -2.81
CA LEU A 61 -8.26 -4.33 -4.11
C LEU A 61 -9.68 -4.91 -4.27
N MET A 62 -10.58 -4.73 -3.29
CA MET A 62 -11.94 -5.26 -3.32
C MET A 62 -12.72 -4.82 -4.59
N HIS A 63 -12.46 -3.61 -5.09
CA HIS A 63 -13.03 -3.12 -6.34
C HIS A 63 -12.72 -4.01 -7.55
N SER A 64 -11.51 -4.57 -7.60
CA SER A 64 -11.01 -5.44 -8.69
C SER A 64 -11.43 -6.90 -8.52
N LEU A 65 -11.72 -7.34 -7.30
CA LEU A 65 -12.19 -8.69 -7.00
C LEU A 65 -13.68 -8.89 -7.27
N VAL A 66 -14.47 -7.82 -7.17
CA VAL A 66 -15.91 -7.90 -7.44
C VAL A 66 -16.14 -7.81 -8.95
N THR A 67 -16.61 -8.91 -9.54
CA THR A 67 -16.89 -9.04 -10.98
C THR A 67 -18.25 -8.47 -11.39
N SER A 68 -19.19 -8.26 -10.45
CA SER A 68 -20.54 -7.79 -10.77
C SER A 68 -20.63 -6.25 -10.84
N PRO A 69 -20.89 -5.66 -12.03
CA PRO A 69 -20.98 -4.22 -12.19
C PRO A 69 -22.18 -3.60 -11.46
N ARG A 70 -23.31 -4.33 -11.34
CA ARG A 70 -24.48 -3.89 -10.55
C ARG A 70 -24.15 -3.77 -9.07
N TRP A 71 -23.44 -4.75 -8.52
CA TRP A 71 -23.04 -4.73 -7.11
C TRP A 71 -22.04 -3.63 -6.81
N ARG A 72 -21.09 -3.39 -7.74
CA ARG A 72 -20.09 -2.33 -7.63
C ARG A 72 -20.73 -0.94 -7.60
N LYS A 73 -21.70 -0.67 -8.46
CA LYS A 73 -22.43 0.62 -8.48
C LYS A 73 -23.25 0.84 -7.20
N GLN A 74 -23.91 -0.20 -6.69
CA GLN A 74 -24.75 -0.10 -5.50
C GLN A 74 -23.93 0.05 -4.20
N ASN A 75 -22.72 -0.51 -4.17
CA ASN A 75 -21.85 -0.51 -2.99
C ASN A 75 -20.59 0.35 -3.17
N SER A 76 -20.60 1.33 -4.08
CA SER A 76 -19.45 2.20 -4.38
C SER A 76 -18.85 2.83 -3.12
N VAL A 77 -19.69 3.35 -2.23
CA VAL A 77 -19.28 3.93 -0.95
C VAL A 77 -18.57 2.92 -0.05
N LYS A 78 -19.06 1.66 0.01
CA LYS A 78 -18.44 0.60 0.82
C LYS A 78 -17.07 0.20 0.26
N ILE A 79 -16.94 0.17 -1.06
CA ILE A 79 -15.68 -0.13 -1.75
C ILE A 79 -14.65 0.97 -1.50
N LEU A 80 -15.05 2.24 -1.57
CA LEU A 80 -14.18 3.37 -1.19
C LEU A 80 -13.77 3.28 0.29
N LEU A 81 -14.72 2.95 1.16
CA LEU A 81 -14.46 2.75 2.59
C LEU A 81 -13.48 1.60 2.86
N ALA A 82 -13.45 0.57 2.01
CA ALA A 82 -12.49 -0.53 2.13
C ALA A 82 -11.06 -0.14 1.73
N MET A 83 -10.87 0.90 0.90
CA MET A 83 -9.54 1.42 0.54
C MET A 83 -8.97 2.36 1.60
N LEU A 84 -9.83 3.09 2.31
CA LEU A 84 -9.42 4.10 3.30
C LEU A 84 -8.48 3.57 4.40
N PRO A 85 -8.71 2.39 5.01
CA PRO A 85 -7.79 1.85 6.01
C PRO A 85 -6.36 1.70 5.51
N TRP A 86 -6.16 1.22 4.28
CA TRP A 86 -4.82 1.05 3.71
C TRP A 86 -4.14 2.41 3.54
N MET A 87 -4.86 3.40 2.99
CA MET A 87 -4.35 4.76 2.79
C MET A 87 -4.00 5.44 4.11
N LEU A 88 -4.87 5.33 5.12
CA LEU A 88 -4.65 5.91 6.44
C LEU A 88 -3.43 5.31 7.14
N VAL A 89 -3.33 3.97 7.16
CA VAL A 89 -2.19 3.28 7.78
C VAL A 89 -0.89 3.68 7.09
N CYS A 90 -0.88 3.72 5.76
CA CYS A 90 0.26 4.17 4.96
C CYS A 90 0.68 5.60 5.32
N CYS A 91 -0.25 6.55 5.33
CA CYS A 91 0.03 7.96 5.61
C CYS A 91 0.47 8.21 7.06
N ILE A 92 -0.20 7.57 8.04
CA ILE A 92 0.12 7.73 9.46
C ILE A 92 1.53 7.19 9.76
N HIS A 93 1.86 5.98 9.28
CA HIS A 93 3.19 5.41 9.49
C HIS A 93 4.25 6.22 8.76
N PHE A 94 3.99 6.65 7.53
CA PHE A 94 4.90 7.55 6.81
C PHE A 94 5.22 8.81 7.63
N LEU A 95 4.18 9.52 8.10
CA LEU A 95 4.36 10.75 8.87
C LEU A 95 5.10 10.52 10.19
N MET A 96 4.71 9.48 10.95
CA MET A 96 5.40 9.12 12.20
C MET A 96 6.89 8.84 11.96
N ASN A 97 7.21 8.08 10.91
CA ASN A 97 8.59 7.70 10.58
C ASN A 97 9.41 8.89 10.11
N VAL A 98 8.84 9.77 9.28
CA VAL A 98 9.49 11.02 8.87
C VAL A 98 9.76 11.91 10.09
N MET A 99 8.79 12.07 11.00
CA MET A 99 8.98 12.86 12.22
C MET A 99 10.09 12.28 13.12
N LEU A 100 10.17 10.95 13.25
CA LEU A 100 11.24 10.29 14.01
C LEU A 100 12.61 10.49 13.35
N GLN A 101 12.72 10.31 12.03
CA GLN A 101 13.97 10.53 11.30
C GLN A 101 14.42 11.99 11.35
N LEU A 102 13.51 12.95 11.22
CA LEU A 102 13.83 14.38 11.37
C LEU A 102 14.34 14.69 12.78
N LYS A 103 13.67 14.19 13.83
CA LYS A 103 14.15 14.34 15.21
C LYS A 103 15.54 13.74 15.39
N ALA A 104 15.82 12.58 14.80
CA ALA A 104 17.14 11.97 14.83
C ALA A 104 18.18 12.85 14.11
N ILE A 105 17.87 13.36 12.91
CA ILE A 105 18.76 14.26 12.15
C ILE A 105 19.11 15.51 12.95
N PHE A 106 18.14 16.14 13.63
CA PHE A 106 18.38 17.34 14.44
C PHE A 106 19.17 17.06 15.72
N ASN A 107 19.13 15.83 16.24
CA ASN A 107 19.77 15.46 17.51
C ASN A 107 21.12 14.73 17.33
N VAL A 108 21.54 14.45 16.09
CA VAL A 108 22.80 13.78 15.80
C VAL A 108 23.96 14.78 15.74
N ALA A 109 25.00 14.54 16.53
CA ALA A 109 26.20 15.40 16.61
C ALA A 109 27.26 15.12 15.52
N THR A 110 27.14 14.00 14.78
CA THR A 110 28.14 13.56 13.79
C THR A 110 27.66 13.78 12.35
N GLU A 111 28.40 14.58 11.59
CA GLU A 111 28.06 14.98 10.21
C GLU A 111 27.88 13.79 9.25
N THR A 112 28.65 12.71 9.44
CA THR A 112 28.56 11.49 8.62
C THR A 112 27.24 10.74 8.84
N ARG A 113 26.81 10.57 10.10
CA ARG A 113 25.55 9.92 10.47
C ARG A 113 24.34 10.76 10.03
N GLN A 114 24.46 12.08 10.10
CA GLN A 114 23.45 13.01 9.61
C GLN A 114 23.23 12.87 8.09
N LYS A 115 24.31 12.83 7.29
CA LYS A 115 24.21 12.62 5.83
C LYS A 115 23.53 11.29 5.49
N THR A 116 23.88 10.20 6.17
CA THR A 116 23.24 8.89 5.96
C THR A 116 21.73 8.93 6.27
N LEU A 117 21.33 9.59 7.35
CA LEU A 117 19.90 9.74 7.70
C LEU A 117 19.13 10.57 6.66
N ILE A 118 19.75 11.62 6.11
CA ILE A 118 19.14 12.44 5.05
C ILE A 118 18.92 11.60 3.77
N TYR A 119 19.90 10.78 3.37
CA TYR A 119 19.73 9.88 2.23
C TYR A 119 18.66 8.82 2.47
N ALA A 120 18.62 8.24 3.68
CA ALA A 120 17.59 7.28 4.06
C ALA A 120 16.18 7.91 4.01
N LEU A 121 16.03 9.15 4.48
CA LEU A 121 14.79 9.90 4.40
C LEU A 121 14.38 10.15 2.94
N GLY A 122 15.33 10.53 2.07
CA GLY A 122 15.09 10.70 0.65
C GLY A 122 14.57 9.43 -0.02
N PHE A 123 15.19 8.28 0.25
CA PHE A 123 14.73 6.99 -0.25
C PHE A 123 13.35 6.61 0.29
N TYR A 124 13.10 6.90 1.57
CA TYR A 124 11.80 6.64 2.19
C TYR A 124 10.68 7.49 1.57
N CYS A 125 10.96 8.76 1.27
CA CYS A 125 10.04 9.62 0.52
C CYS A 125 9.76 9.08 -0.90
N ALA A 126 10.76 8.51 -1.58
CA ALA A 126 10.55 7.88 -2.89
C ALA A 126 9.62 6.66 -2.80
N ILE A 127 9.79 5.80 -1.78
CA ILE A 127 8.90 4.66 -1.53
C ILE A 127 7.46 5.14 -1.26
N PHE A 128 7.30 6.20 -0.47
CA PHE A 128 5.98 6.78 -0.25
C PHE A 128 5.38 7.39 -1.52
N GLY A 129 6.19 7.97 -2.39
CA GLY A 129 5.77 8.39 -3.73
C GLY A 129 5.17 7.25 -4.55
N LEU A 130 5.81 6.08 -4.54
CA LEU A 130 5.27 4.87 -5.18
C LEU A 130 3.95 4.41 -4.54
N ALA A 131 3.81 4.56 -3.22
CA ALA A 131 2.55 4.27 -2.53
C ALA A 131 1.44 5.27 -2.94
N LEU A 132 1.75 6.55 -3.07
CA LEU A 132 0.80 7.57 -3.57
C LEU A 132 0.37 7.28 -5.01
N GLU A 133 1.30 6.86 -5.87
CA GLU A 133 0.98 6.44 -7.24
C GLU A 133 0.00 5.26 -7.23
N GLN A 134 0.23 4.27 -6.36
CA GLN A 134 -0.69 3.14 -6.20
C GLN A 134 -2.07 3.57 -5.68
N MET A 135 -2.14 4.50 -4.73
CA MET A 135 -3.41 5.07 -4.23
C MET A 135 -4.17 5.78 -5.36
N LEU A 136 -3.47 6.59 -6.15
CA LEU A 136 -4.05 7.33 -7.26
C LEU A 136 -4.53 6.37 -8.36
N HIS A 137 -3.75 5.35 -8.68
CA HIS A 137 -4.12 4.30 -9.61
C HIS A 137 -5.39 3.58 -9.18
N TRP A 138 -5.50 3.16 -7.92
CA TRP A 138 -6.73 2.53 -7.41
C TRP A 138 -7.92 3.47 -7.42
N ASN A 139 -7.73 4.75 -7.14
CA ASN A 139 -8.81 5.74 -7.18
C ASN A 139 -9.31 5.99 -8.61
N VAL A 140 -8.40 6.12 -9.57
CA VAL A 140 -8.73 6.25 -11.00
C VAL A 140 -9.46 5.01 -11.50
N VAL A 141 -8.95 3.81 -11.20
CA VAL A 141 -9.61 2.55 -11.57
C VAL A 141 -11.00 2.46 -10.94
N PHE A 142 -11.14 2.82 -9.67
CA PHE A 142 -12.44 2.85 -9.00
C PHE A 142 -13.43 3.77 -9.72
N HIS A 143 -13.05 5.02 -10.00
CA HIS A 143 -13.89 5.99 -10.71
C HIS A 143 -14.26 5.51 -12.12
N LEU A 144 -13.29 5.02 -12.91
CA LEU A 144 -13.54 4.46 -14.24
C LEU A 144 -14.54 3.28 -14.21
N MET A 145 -14.45 2.45 -13.17
CA MET A 145 -15.31 1.28 -12.99
C MET A 145 -16.71 1.63 -12.46
N THR A 146 -16.89 2.76 -11.76
CA THR A 146 -18.22 3.24 -11.28
C THR A 146 -18.92 4.18 -12.24
N ASP A 147 -18.19 5.02 -12.97
CA ASP A 147 -18.75 6.03 -13.87
C ASP A 147 -19.18 5.43 -15.22
N GLY A 148 -18.92 4.14 -15.44
CA GLY A 148 -19.48 3.39 -16.54
C GLY A 148 -19.09 3.99 -17.89
N VAL A 149 -17.78 4.15 -18.15
CA VAL A 149 -17.35 4.26 -19.53
C VAL A 149 -17.74 2.95 -20.22
N ILE A 150 -18.83 3.03 -20.98
CA ILE A 150 -19.36 1.97 -21.83
C ILE A 150 -18.30 1.67 -22.89
N THR A 151 -17.35 0.80 -22.59
CA THR A 151 -16.52 0.13 -23.61
C THR A 151 -17.07 -1.25 -23.96
N SER A 152 -18.35 -1.51 -23.68
CA SER A 152 -19.05 -2.63 -24.29
C SER A 152 -19.60 -2.19 -25.66
N ILE A 153 -18.80 -2.33 -26.71
CA ILE A 153 -19.36 -2.59 -28.03
C ILE A 153 -20.01 -3.98 -27.93
N SER A 154 -21.26 -4.00 -27.49
CA SER A 154 -22.11 -5.19 -27.56
C SER A 154 -22.44 -5.44 -29.02
N ASN A 155 -21.64 -6.26 -29.70
CA ASN A 155 -22.05 -6.89 -30.95
C ASN A 155 -23.13 -7.93 -30.64
N SER A 156 -24.33 -7.48 -30.29
CA SER A 156 -25.51 -8.32 -30.28
C SER A 156 -25.89 -8.56 -31.74
N GLN A 157 -25.34 -9.62 -32.33
CA GLN A 157 -25.97 -10.26 -33.48
C GLN A 157 -27.36 -10.72 -33.03
N LEU A 158 -28.38 -9.94 -33.40
CA LEU A 158 -29.77 -10.33 -33.29
C LEU A 158 -30.00 -11.53 -34.23
N PRO A 159 -30.47 -12.70 -33.77
CA PRO A 159 -31.03 -13.67 -34.69
C PRO A 159 -32.38 -13.13 -35.16
N LEU A 160 -32.46 -12.82 -36.45
CA LEU A 160 -33.69 -12.51 -37.15
C LEU A 160 -34.55 -13.78 -37.16
N VAL A 161 -35.46 -13.92 -36.19
CA VAL A 161 -36.51 -14.93 -36.23
C VAL A 161 -37.58 -14.41 -37.18
N ILE A 162 -37.55 -14.92 -38.41
CA ILE A 162 -38.64 -14.78 -39.39
C ILE A 162 -39.59 -15.96 -39.15
N PHE A 163 -40.85 -15.65 -38.83
CA PHE A 163 -42.00 -16.53 -39.08
C PHE A 163 -42.93 -15.81 -40.05
#